data_AF-A0A651GSL2-F1
#
_entry.id   AF-A0A651GSL2-F1
#
_cell.length_a   1.000
_cell.length_b   1.000
_cell.length_c   1.000
_cell.angle_alpha   90.00
_cell.angle_beta   90.00
_cell.angle_gamma   90.00
#
_symmetry.space_group_name_H-M   'P 1'
#
loop_
_entity.id
_entity.type
_entity.pdbx_description
1 polymer ?
#
loop_
_entity_poly.entity_id
_entity_poly.type
_entity_poly.pdbx_seq_one_letter_code
_entity_poly.pdbx_strand_id
1 'polypeptide(L)'
;MQKQIFSLIILFVTTGTWLIALESEPPMPPRGSTVPLVPTVEEPAARTERDRLLDNLRQAIDDRETRIRELTDRSTGDLPPAGVADLADADEDRRNRDQAWHLLEETLADLALEHRRQADVLDSPATATDDYQVERLRSRNRLFMARSYKALLDQGDDPQRDDIEQGFDIIRAVPIEHLTDADRPLRAYLMFWFATELTRVSEGEDRHRFFEAARNAYERLTTDWPGSSSLVISATTLFEQLQQIVREDGGMTL
;
A
#
# COMPACT_ATOMS: atom_id res chain seq x y z
N MET A 1 -76.41 -6.74 -8.33
CA MET A 1 -75.84 -8.00 -7.79
C MET A 1 -74.53 -7.67 -7.11
N GLN A 2 -74.34 -8.22 -5.90
CA GLN A 2 -73.25 -8.14 -4.89
C GLN A 2 -71.92 -7.49 -5.32
N LYS A 3 -71.52 -6.36 -4.73
CA LYS A 3 -70.90 -6.11 -3.39
C LYS A 3 -69.39 -6.44 -3.31
N GLN A 4 -68.60 -5.36 -3.23
CA GLN A 4 -67.24 -5.28 -2.69
C GLN A 4 -67.18 -5.82 -1.23
N ILE A 5 -65.98 -6.22 -0.75
CA ILE A 5 -65.32 -5.69 0.48
C ILE A 5 -64.06 -6.52 0.86
N PHE A 6 -63.02 -5.74 1.18
CA PHE A 6 -61.76 -5.91 1.93
C PHE A 6 -61.54 -7.06 2.95
N SER A 7 -60.25 -7.38 3.15
CA SER A 7 -59.48 -7.72 4.39
C SER A 7 -58.52 -8.87 4.10
N LEU A 8 -57.19 -8.75 4.05
CA LEU A 8 -56.18 -8.31 5.03
C LEU A 8 -56.34 -8.94 6.43
N ILE A 9 -55.69 -10.08 6.67
CA ILE A 9 -55.20 -10.48 8.00
C ILE A 9 -53.80 -11.10 7.85
N ILE A 10 -52.90 -10.62 8.69
CA ILE A 10 -51.48 -10.94 8.81
C ILE A 10 -51.30 -11.78 10.09
N LEU A 11 -50.34 -12.73 10.06
CA LEU A 11 -49.32 -13.02 11.10
C LEU A 11 -49.51 -14.12 12.18
N PHE A 12 -48.34 -14.70 12.49
CA PHE A 12 -47.83 -15.48 13.67
C PHE A 12 -48.30 -16.94 13.85
N VAL A 13 -47.50 -17.99 14.16
CA VAL A 13 -46.08 -18.34 14.44
C VAL A 13 -46.10 -19.40 15.56
N THR A 14 -45.01 -20.19 15.69
CA THR A 14 -44.64 -21.18 16.73
C THR A 14 -45.25 -22.58 16.59
N THR A 15 -44.60 -23.71 16.93
CA THR A 15 -43.22 -24.21 17.14
C THR A 15 -43.41 -25.72 17.40
N GLY A 16 -42.45 -26.58 17.08
CA GLY A 16 -42.50 -27.96 17.60
C GLY A 16 -41.57 -28.97 16.93
N THR A 17 -40.27 -28.87 17.21
CA THR A 17 -39.25 -29.91 16.99
C THR A 17 -39.50 -31.12 17.88
N TRP A 18 -39.42 -32.34 17.33
CA TRP A 18 -38.88 -33.53 18.03
C TRP A 18 -38.13 -34.45 17.06
N LEU A 19 -36.99 -34.92 17.57
CA LEU A 19 -35.92 -35.68 16.95
C LEU A 19 -36.25 -37.18 16.75
N ILE A 20 -35.78 -37.72 15.61
CA ILE A 20 -34.92 -38.92 15.41
C ILE A 20 -35.44 -40.34 15.76
N ALA A 21 -35.32 -41.25 14.77
CA ALA A 21 -34.73 -42.61 14.90
C ALA A 21 -34.36 -43.13 13.48
N LEU A 22 -33.09 -43.07 13.05
CA LEU A 22 -32.06 -44.13 13.13
C LEU A 22 -32.40 -45.40 12.33
N GLU A 23 -31.83 -45.50 11.13
CA GLU A 23 -31.41 -46.79 10.56
C GLU A 23 -29.90 -46.67 10.29
N SER A 24 -29.13 -47.39 11.10
CA SER A 24 -27.68 -47.32 11.19
C SER A 24 -27.03 -48.37 10.29
N GLU A 25 -26.28 -47.93 9.27
CA GLU A 25 -25.27 -48.78 8.64
C GLU A 25 -24.13 -49.08 9.63
N PRO A 26 -23.58 -50.31 9.64
CA PRO A 26 -22.50 -50.67 10.54
C PRO A 26 -21.23 -49.84 10.22
N PRO A 27 -20.56 -49.26 11.24
CA PRO A 27 -19.37 -48.45 11.02
C PRO A 27 -18.23 -49.32 10.49
N MET A 28 -17.80 -49.04 9.27
CA MET A 28 -16.56 -49.52 8.69
C MET A 28 -15.40 -49.09 9.61
N PRO A 29 -14.45 -49.97 9.98
CA PRO A 29 -13.29 -49.55 10.76
C PRO A 29 -12.51 -48.49 9.96
N PRO A 30 -12.07 -47.38 10.57
CA PRO A 30 -11.29 -46.38 9.87
C PRO A 30 -10.03 -47.05 9.33
N ARG A 31 -9.85 -47.01 8.01
CA ARG A 31 -8.58 -47.37 7.38
C ARG A 31 -7.51 -46.50 8.03
N GLY A 32 -6.51 -47.12 8.64
CA GLY A 32 -5.40 -46.42 9.25
C GLY A 32 -4.85 -45.39 8.26
N SER A 33 -4.87 -44.13 8.66
CA SER A 33 -4.19 -43.07 7.94
C SER A 33 -2.74 -43.50 7.79
N THR A 34 -2.31 -43.81 6.57
CA THR A 34 -0.90 -43.81 6.22
C THR A 34 -0.45 -42.36 6.29
N VAL A 35 -0.14 -41.91 7.51
CA VAL A 35 0.64 -40.70 7.72
C VAL A 35 1.93 -40.94 6.92
N PRO A 36 2.28 -40.06 5.95
CA PRO A 36 3.57 -40.19 5.29
C PRO A 36 4.62 -40.15 6.39
N LEU A 37 5.43 -41.21 6.45
CA LEU A 37 6.58 -41.28 7.33
C LEU A 37 7.45 -40.07 7.00
N VAL A 38 7.43 -39.04 7.85
CA VAL A 38 8.41 -37.96 7.79
C VAL A 38 9.76 -38.65 8.00
N PRO A 39 10.74 -38.51 7.10
CA PRO A 39 12.06 -39.06 7.33
C PRO A 39 12.58 -38.45 8.63
N THR A 40 12.74 -39.29 9.66
CA THR A 40 13.52 -38.95 10.84
C THR A 40 14.96 -38.77 10.38
N VAL A 41 15.29 -37.52 10.05
CA VAL A 41 16.67 -37.08 9.98
C VAL A 41 17.20 -37.20 11.40
N GLU A 42 18.11 -38.14 11.64
CA GLU A 42 18.96 -38.12 12.82
C GLU A 42 19.60 -36.74 12.89
N GLU A 43 19.13 -35.88 13.80
CA GLU A 43 19.62 -34.51 13.93
C GLU A 43 21.11 -34.54 14.30
N PRO A 44 22.02 -34.08 13.41
CA PRO A 44 23.37 -33.77 13.84
C PRO A 44 23.27 -32.44 14.59
N ALA A 45 23.31 -32.48 15.92
CA ALA A 45 23.38 -31.35 16.85
C ALA A 45 22.48 -30.14 16.47
N ALA A 46 21.31 -30.04 17.09
CA ALA A 46 20.32 -28.97 16.95
C ALA A 46 20.90 -27.61 16.49
N ARG A 47 20.96 -27.41 15.17
CA ARG A 47 21.26 -26.10 14.58
C ARG A 47 20.13 -25.18 15.00
N THR A 48 20.48 -24.03 15.57
CA THR A 48 19.46 -23.08 16.00
C THR A 48 18.65 -22.61 14.79
N GLU A 49 17.40 -22.20 14.99
CA GLU A 49 16.54 -21.70 13.90
C GLU A 49 17.20 -20.53 13.14
N ARG A 50 18.04 -19.77 13.85
CA ARG A 50 18.91 -18.73 13.28
C ARG A 50 19.96 -19.29 12.31
N ASP A 51 20.60 -20.42 12.64
CA ASP A 51 21.60 -21.05 11.78
C ASP A 51 20.96 -21.57 10.49
N ARG A 52 19.73 -22.12 10.59
CA ARG A 52 18.95 -22.55 9.42
C ARG A 52 18.60 -21.37 8.51
N LEU A 53 18.17 -20.25 9.10
CA LEU A 53 17.88 -19.03 8.33
C LEU A 53 19.14 -18.49 7.65
N LEU A 54 20.29 -18.51 8.34
CA LEU A 54 21.57 -18.06 7.77
C LEU A 54 22.04 -18.97 6.62
N ASP A 55 21.89 -20.28 6.77
CA ASP A 55 22.22 -21.23 5.69
C ASP A 55 21.29 -21.05 4.49
N ASN A 56 19.98 -20.84 4.71
CA ASN A 56 19.03 -20.56 3.63
C ASN A 56 19.35 -19.24 2.90
N LEU A 57 19.76 -18.20 3.64
CA LEU A 57 20.17 -16.92 3.05
C LEU A 57 21.46 -17.06 2.24
N ARG A 58 22.46 -17.80 2.76
CA ARG A 58 23.70 -18.09 2.03
C ARG A 58 23.43 -18.83 0.73
N GLN A 59 22.58 -19.86 0.79
CA GLN A 59 22.23 -20.63 -0.39
C GLN A 59 21.47 -19.80 -1.43
N ALA A 60 20.56 -18.92 -0.99
CA ALA A 60 19.86 -18.01 -1.90
C ALA A 60 20.80 -16.97 -2.55
N ILE A 61 21.87 -16.57 -1.86
CA ILE A 61 22.90 -15.68 -2.40
C ILE A 61 23.73 -16.45 -3.45
N ASP A 62 24.22 -17.64 -3.12
CA ASP A 62 25.04 -18.47 -4.01
C ASP A 62 24.28 -18.85 -5.30
N ASP A 63 22.99 -19.16 -5.19
CA ASP A 63 22.10 -19.45 -6.33
C ASP A 63 21.93 -18.22 -7.23
N ARG A 64 21.77 -17.02 -6.64
CA ARG A 64 21.67 -15.76 -7.39
C ARG A 64 22.98 -15.39 -8.04
N GLU A 65 24.12 -15.55 -7.36
CA GLU A 65 25.44 -15.29 -7.96
C GLU A 65 25.73 -16.23 -9.11
N THR A 66 25.39 -17.50 -8.97
CA THR A 66 25.49 -18.49 -10.06
C THR A 66 24.61 -18.07 -11.23
N ARG A 67 23.39 -17.61 -10.97
CA ARG A 67 22.47 -17.13 -12.01
C ARG A 67 22.98 -15.87 -12.71
N ILE A 68 23.56 -14.93 -11.97
CA ILE A 68 24.18 -13.73 -12.53
C ILE A 68 25.35 -14.13 -13.43
N ARG A 69 26.23 -15.02 -12.94
CA ARG A 69 27.38 -15.51 -13.71
C ARG A 69 26.95 -16.22 -14.99
N GLU A 70 25.92 -17.06 -14.93
CA GLU A 70 25.33 -17.68 -16.13
C GLU A 70 24.77 -16.66 -17.12
N LEU A 71 24.13 -15.60 -16.64
CA LEU A 71 23.58 -14.55 -17.50
C LEU A 71 24.69 -13.71 -18.13
N THR A 72 25.76 -13.41 -17.38
CA THR A 72 26.94 -12.72 -17.87
C THR A 72 27.68 -13.57 -18.92
N ASP A 73 27.87 -14.86 -18.67
CA ASP A 73 28.50 -15.79 -19.62
C ASP A 73 27.66 -15.93 -20.91
N ARG A 74 26.32 -15.99 -20.79
CA ARG A 74 25.42 -15.97 -21.96
C ARG A 74 25.49 -14.66 -22.74
N SER A 75 25.65 -13.51 -22.07
CA SER A 75 25.82 -12.23 -22.77
C SER A 75 27.18 -12.08 -23.46
N THR A 76 28.19 -12.80 -22.99
CA THR A 76 29.57 -12.71 -23.52
C THR A 76 29.80 -13.70 -24.68
N GLY A 77 28.99 -14.76 -24.78
CA GLY A 77 29.18 -15.85 -25.73
C GLY A 77 28.78 -15.59 -27.19
N ASP A 78 28.10 -14.48 -27.52
CA ASP A 78 27.55 -14.29 -28.87
C ASP A 78 27.49 -12.81 -29.33
N LEU A 79 28.46 -12.00 -28.93
CA LEU A 79 28.61 -10.64 -29.46
C LEU A 79 29.60 -10.64 -30.64
N PRO A 80 29.20 -10.24 -31.87
CA PRO A 80 30.16 -9.94 -32.93
C PRO A 80 31.05 -8.77 -32.47
N PRO A 81 32.28 -8.61 -33.01
CA PRO A 81 33.22 -7.60 -32.54
C PRO A 81 32.71 -6.20 -32.92
N ALA A 82 31.83 -5.64 -32.09
CA ALA A 82 31.45 -4.24 -32.10
C ALA A 82 32.54 -3.45 -31.37
N GLY A 83 32.84 -2.27 -31.92
CA GLY A 83 34.11 -1.58 -31.73
C GLY A 83 34.45 -1.24 -30.29
N VAL A 84 35.76 -1.22 -30.04
CA VAL A 84 36.47 -0.87 -28.80
C VAL A 84 36.31 0.62 -28.43
N ALA A 85 35.26 1.30 -28.90
CA ALA A 85 35.04 2.73 -28.70
C ALA A 85 34.14 3.06 -27.49
N ASP A 86 33.40 2.10 -26.94
CA ASP A 86 32.37 2.34 -25.90
C ASP A 86 32.71 1.74 -24.52
N LEU A 87 33.89 1.14 -24.38
CA LEU A 87 34.34 0.55 -23.11
C LEU A 87 34.88 1.57 -22.11
N ALA A 88 35.35 2.73 -22.59
CA ALA A 88 35.88 3.79 -21.72
C ALA A 88 34.77 4.45 -20.89
N ASP A 89 33.61 4.69 -21.49
CA ASP A 89 32.44 5.26 -20.79
C ASP A 89 31.82 4.23 -19.84
N ALA A 90 31.79 2.94 -20.20
CA ALA A 90 31.37 1.86 -19.31
C ALA A 90 32.31 1.67 -18.10
N ASP A 91 33.61 1.90 -18.26
CA ASP A 91 34.58 1.88 -17.15
C ASP A 91 34.45 3.12 -16.25
N GLU A 92 34.14 4.29 -16.81
CA GLU A 92 33.82 5.49 -16.05
C GLU A 92 32.55 5.27 -15.20
N ASP A 93 31.49 4.73 -15.79
CA ASP A 93 30.24 4.41 -15.11
C ASP A 93 30.43 3.35 -14.02
N ARG A 94 31.26 2.34 -14.27
CA ARG A 94 31.61 1.34 -13.26
C ARG A 94 32.37 1.96 -12.09
N ARG A 95 33.35 2.83 -12.35
CA ARG A 95 34.08 3.55 -11.30
C ARG A 95 33.16 4.46 -10.50
N ASN A 96 32.26 5.19 -11.15
CA ASN A 96 31.26 6.04 -10.50
C ASN A 96 30.32 5.24 -9.61
N ARG A 97 29.87 4.07 -10.08
CA ARG A 97 29.04 3.15 -9.30
C ARG A 97 29.78 2.61 -8.08
N ASP A 98 31.02 2.14 -8.26
CA ASP A 98 31.79 1.55 -7.18
C ASP A 98 32.19 2.62 -6.13
N GLN A 99 32.45 3.86 -6.57
CA GLN A 99 32.65 5.01 -5.69
C GLN A 99 31.37 5.38 -4.92
N ALA A 100 30.20 5.36 -5.57
CA ALA A 100 28.92 5.58 -4.90
C ALA A 100 28.62 4.49 -3.85
N TRP A 101 28.98 3.24 -4.13
CA TRP A 101 28.88 2.14 -3.17
C TRP A 101 29.78 2.33 -1.96
N HIS A 102 31.04 2.72 -2.17
CA HIS A 102 31.94 3.00 -1.05
C HIS A 102 31.47 4.18 -0.19
N LEU A 103 30.97 5.25 -0.81
CA LEU A 103 30.36 6.38 -0.09
C LEU A 103 29.13 5.94 0.72
N LEU A 104 28.31 5.05 0.17
CA LEU A 104 27.16 4.50 0.88
C LEU A 104 27.58 3.62 2.05
N GLU A 105 28.60 2.77 1.89
CA GLU A 105 29.15 1.97 2.99
C GLU A 105 29.76 2.85 4.09
N GLU A 106 30.49 3.89 3.72
CA GLU A 106 31.09 4.85 4.66
C GLU A 106 30.01 5.61 5.43
N THR A 107 28.99 6.14 4.74
CA THR A 107 27.86 6.83 5.40
C THR A 107 27.03 5.91 6.29
N LEU A 108 26.85 4.65 5.93
CA LEU A 108 26.19 3.65 6.77
C LEU A 108 27.05 3.27 7.98
N ALA A 109 28.36 3.16 7.82
CA ALA A 109 29.29 2.90 8.91
C ALA A 109 29.33 4.07 9.90
N ASP A 110 29.35 5.31 9.40
CA ASP A 110 29.28 6.53 10.20
C ASP A 110 27.95 6.64 10.94
N LEU A 111 26.82 6.37 10.27
CA LEU A 111 25.50 6.29 10.92
C LEU A 111 25.47 5.22 12.01
N ALA A 112 26.03 4.03 11.75
CA ALA A 112 26.11 2.96 12.73
C ALA A 112 26.98 3.36 13.95
N LEU A 113 28.07 4.09 13.72
CA LEU A 113 28.95 4.61 14.77
C LEU A 113 28.27 5.73 15.58
N GLU A 114 27.52 6.60 14.93
CA GLU A 114 26.76 7.68 15.56
C GLU A 114 25.60 7.12 16.39
N HIS A 115 24.87 6.13 15.87
CA HIS A 115 23.86 5.38 16.63
C HIS A 115 24.46 4.60 17.81
N ARG A 116 25.65 4.01 17.65
CA ARG A 116 26.33 3.28 18.73
C ARG A 116 26.84 4.20 19.84
N ARG A 117 27.26 5.44 19.51
CA ARG A 117 27.65 6.47 20.49
C ARG A 117 26.46 7.07 21.23
N GLN A 118 25.27 7.07 20.63
CA GLN A 118 24.03 7.49 21.28
C GLN A 118 23.41 6.41 22.17
N ALA A 119 23.77 5.13 21.98
CA ALA A 119 23.20 3.99 22.71
C ALA A 119 23.75 3.78 24.14
N ASP A 120 24.78 4.54 24.57
CA ASP A 120 25.44 4.32 25.88
C ASP A 120 25.05 5.36 26.95
N VAL A 121 23.87 5.99 26.81
CA VAL A 121 23.33 6.90 27.82
C VAL A 121 21.83 6.60 28.02
N LEU A 122 21.56 5.70 28.99
CA LEU A 122 20.32 5.55 29.78
C LEU A 122 19.20 4.66 29.20
N ASP A 123 18.95 3.56 29.92
CA ASP A 123 17.72 2.77 30.01
C ASP A 123 16.47 3.66 30.19
N SER A 124 15.92 4.16 29.10
CA SER A 124 14.58 4.76 29.01
C SER A 124 13.77 3.89 28.04
N PRO A 125 12.48 3.61 28.26
CA PRO A 125 11.75 2.61 27.47
C PRO A 125 11.64 3.06 26.01
N ALA A 126 12.56 2.55 25.17
CA ALA A 126 12.74 2.97 23.77
C ALA A 126 11.54 2.65 22.86
N THR A 127 10.61 1.80 23.31
CA THR A 127 9.51 1.32 22.48
C THR A 127 8.55 2.42 22.03
N ALA A 128 8.22 3.39 22.89
CA ALA A 128 7.26 4.44 22.54
C ALA A 128 7.83 5.47 21.54
N THR A 129 9.13 5.76 21.63
CA THR A 129 9.80 6.70 20.71
C THR A 129 10.01 6.07 19.34
N ASP A 130 10.34 4.77 19.29
CA ASP A 130 10.49 4.03 18.04
C ASP A 130 9.15 3.87 17.32
N ASP A 131 8.06 3.54 18.03
CA ASP A 131 6.72 3.39 17.44
C ASP A 131 6.24 4.70 16.79
N TYR A 132 6.44 5.84 17.43
CA TYR A 132 6.08 7.14 16.85
C TYR A 132 6.91 7.48 15.59
N GLN A 133 8.21 7.17 15.60
CA GLN A 133 9.06 7.38 14.41
C GLN A 133 8.66 6.46 13.26
N VAL A 134 8.35 5.20 13.56
CA VAL A 134 7.84 4.23 12.58
C VAL A 134 6.53 4.72 11.97
N GLU A 135 5.57 5.18 12.78
CA GLU A 135 4.29 5.69 12.28
C GLU A 135 4.43 6.98 11.47
N ARG A 136 5.36 7.87 11.85
CA ARG A 136 5.71 9.05 11.06
C ARG A 136 6.29 8.68 9.69
N LEU A 137 7.21 7.72 9.65
CA LEU A 137 7.78 7.23 8.38
C LEU A 137 6.74 6.52 7.52
N ARG A 138 5.87 5.69 8.13
CA ARG A 138 4.75 5.04 7.44
C ARG A 138 3.77 6.06 6.85
N SER A 139 3.39 7.06 7.63
CA SER A 139 2.49 8.14 7.20
C SER A 139 3.08 8.93 6.04
N ARG A 140 4.38 9.26 6.11
CA ARG A 140 5.09 9.94 5.03
C ARG A 140 5.19 9.06 3.77
N ASN A 141 5.49 7.77 3.92
CA ASN A 141 5.52 6.85 2.79
C ASN A 141 4.14 6.72 2.12
N ARG A 142 3.05 6.59 2.89
CA ARG A 142 1.68 6.60 2.37
C ARG A 142 1.33 7.88 1.63
N LEU A 143 1.76 9.03 2.14
CA LEU A 143 1.58 10.31 1.44
C LEU A 143 2.30 10.31 0.09
N PHE A 144 3.52 9.78 0.02
CA PHE A 144 4.24 9.63 -1.26
C PHE A 144 3.57 8.62 -2.19
N MET A 145 3.07 7.50 -1.68
CA MET A 145 2.30 6.55 -2.49
C MET A 145 1.06 7.21 -3.09
N ALA A 146 0.28 7.96 -2.30
CA ALA A 146 -0.88 8.71 -2.81
C ALA A 146 -0.50 9.73 -3.89
N ARG A 147 0.65 10.40 -3.73
CA ARG A 147 1.20 11.30 -4.75
C ARG A 147 1.60 10.55 -6.03
N SER A 148 2.19 9.37 -5.90
CA SER A 148 2.54 8.51 -7.04
C SER A 148 1.30 8.01 -7.77
N TYR A 149 0.24 7.62 -7.04
CA TYR A 149 -1.05 7.30 -7.64
C TYR A 149 -1.62 8.47 -8.43
N LYS A 150 -1.63 9.68 -7.86
CA LYS A 150 -2.04 10.88 -8.60
C LYS A 150 -1.23 11.05 -9.89
N ALA A 151 0.10 10.95 -9.81
CA ALA A 151 0.96 11.13 -10.97
C ALA A 151 0.73 10.05 -12.05
N LEU A 152 0.43 8.81 -11.66
CA LEU A 152 0.05 7.74 -12.56
C LEU A 152 -1.28 8.05 -13.26
N LEU A 153 -2.29 8.48 -12.49
CA LEU A 153 -3.62 8.81 -13.01
C LEU A 153 -3.59 10.06 -13.91
N ASP A 154 -2.75 11.06 -13.60
CA ASP A 154 -2.53 12.23 -14.46
C ASP A 154 -1.90 11.85 -15.83
N GLN A 155 -1.19 10.72 -15.91
CA GLN A 155 -0.53 10.22 -17.14
C GLN A 155 -1.41 9.25 -17.93
N GLY A 156 -2.44 8.68 -17.31
CA GLY A 156 -3.35 7.74 -17.96
C GLY A 156 -4.44 8.45 -18.77
N ASP A 157 -4.84 7.86 -19.89
CA ASP A 157 -5.91 8.40 -20.73
C ASP A 157 -7.32 8.15 -20.16
N ASP A 158 -7.49 7.14 -19.29
CA ASP A 158 -8.79 6.78 -18.68
C ASP A 158 -8.59 6.18 -17.27
N PRO A 159 -8.56 7.02 -16.21
CA PRO A 159 -8.37 6.55 -14.84
C PRO A 159 -9.59 5.74 -14.38
N GLN A 160 -9.39 4.47 -14.03
CA GLN A 160 -10.47 3.62 -13.51
C GLN A 160 -10.87 4.05 -12.11
N ARG A 161 -12.17 3.95 -11.79
CA ARG A 161 -12.72 4.25 -10.46
C ARG A 161 -11.95 3.52 -9.35
N ASP A 162 -11.65 2.24 -9.55
CA ASP A 162 -10.96 1.40 -8.56
C ASP A 162 -9.55 1.91 -8.25
N ASP A 163 -8.84 2.47 -9.24
CA ASP A 163 -7.49 3.04 -9.04
C ASP A 163 -7.56 4.36 -8.26
N ILE A 164 -8.59 5.17 -8.52
CA ILE A 164 -8.85 6.41 -7.79
C ILE A 164 -9.24 6.10 -6.35
N GLU A 165 -10.10 5.11 -6.11
CA GLU A 165 -10.52 4.67 -4.77
C GLU A 165 -9.33 4.14 -3.95
N GLN A 166 -8.43 3.35 -4.57
CA GLN A 166 -7.19 2.91 -3.92
C GLN A 166 -6.32 4.08 -3.48
N GLY A 167 -6.10 5.07 -4.35
CA GLY A 167 -5.36 6.28 -4.01
C GLY A 167 -6.03 7.09 -2.89
N PHE A 168 -7.36 7.18 -2.92
CA PHE A 168 -8.16 7.86 -1.90
C PHE A 168 -8.07 7.17 -0.53
N ASP A 169 -8.12 5.84 -0.50
CA ASP A 169 -8.02 5.07 0.73
C ASP A 169 -6.63 5.19 1.36
N ILE A 170 -5.58 5.19 0.54
CA ILE A 170 -4.21 5.39 1.02
C ILE A 170 -4.07 6.76 1.70
N ILE A 171 -4.57 7.84 1.09
CA ILE A 171 -4.46 9.18 1.68
C ILE A 171 -5.35 9.35 2.91
N ARG A 172 -6.53 8.71 2.93
CA ARG A 172 -7.45 8.69 4.07
C ARG A 172 -6.83 8.00 5.29
N ALA A 173 -6.03 6.96 5.07
CA ALA A 173 -5.28 6.25 6.10
C ALA A 173 -4.02 6.98 6.61
N VAL A 174 -3.73 8.20 6.12
CA VAL A 174 -2.63 9.02 6.65
C VAL A 174 -3.15 9.87 7.82
N PRO A 175 -2.72 9.62 9.07
CA PRO A 175 -3.02 10.48 10.21
C PRO A 175 -2.28 11.83 10.09
N ILE A 176 -2.96 12.94 10.40
CA ILE A 176 -2.42 14.29 10.23
C ILE A 176 -1.38 14.64 11.30
N GLU A 177 -1.54 14.05 12.49
CA GLU A 177 -0.67 14.16 13.65
C GLU A 177 0.73 13.59 13.42
N HIS A 178 0.87 12.62 12.51
CA HIS A 178 2.16 12.02 12.15
C HIS A 178 2.84 12.70 10.95
N LEU A 179 2.24 13.77 10.40
CA LEU A 179 2.83 14.55 9.32
C LEU A 179 3.53 15.82 9.84
N THR A 180 4.58 16.21 9.12
CA THR A 180 5.23 17.51 9.32
C THR A 180 4.34 18.65 8.82
N ASP A 181 4.56 19.87 9.32
CA ASP A 181 3.77 21.04 8.86
C ASP A 181 3.90 21.31 7.37
N ALA A 182 5.00 20.90 6.74
CA ALA A 182 5.19 21.00 5.29
C ALA A 182 4.37 19.96 4.50
N ASP A 183 4.07 18.80 5.10
CA ASP A 183 3.38 17.69 4.43
C ASP A 183 1.85 17.77 4.60
N ARG A 184 1.36 18.45 5.65
CA ARG A 184 -0.08 18.60 5.93
C ARG A 184 -0.88 19.28 4.81
N PRO A 185 -0.41 20.38 4.18
CA PRO A 185 -1.09 20.97 3.03
C PRO A 185 -1.18 20.01 1.85
N LEU A 186 -0.09 19.26 1.57
CA LEU A 186 -0.07 18.28 0.50
C LEU A 186 -1.10 17.17 0.74
N ARG A 187 -1.22 16.68 1.98
CA ARG A 187 -2.26 15.71 2.34
C ARG A 187 -3.67 16.25 2.08
N ALA A 188 -3.95 17.47 2.52
CA ALA A 188 -5.26 18.10 2.32
C ALA A 188 -5.57 18.28 0.83
N TYR A 189 -4.59 18.72 0.04
CA TYR A 189 -4.71 18.83 -1.40
C TYR A 189 -4.96 17.47 -2.09
N LEU A 190 -4.22 16.41 -1.73
CA LEU A 190 -4.43 15.08 -2.31
C LEU A 190 -5.80 14.51 -1.94
N MET A 191 -6.24 14.69 -0.69
CA MET A 191 -7.60 14.30 -0.26
C MET A 191 -8.67 15.01 -1.11
N PHE A 192 -8.51 16.31 -1.33
CA PHE A 192 -9.39 17.09 -2.18
C PHE A 192 -9.39 16.59 -3.63
N TRP A 193 -8.20 16.33 -4.19
CA TRP A 193 -8.06 15.88 -5.58
C TRP A 193 -8.73 14.53 -5.81
N PHE A 194 -8.43 13.51 -4.98
CA PHE A 194 -9.04 12.19 -5.13
C PHE A 194 -10.56 12.23 -4.92
N ALA A 195 -11.05 12.99 -3.94
CA ALA A 195 -12.50 13.16 -3.75
C ALA A 195 -13.17 13.86 -4.94
N THR A 196 -12.47 14.80 -5.59
CA THR A 196 -12.94 15.46 -6.82
C THR A 196 -13.05 14.46 -7.97
N GLU A 197 -12.02 13.64 -8.21
CA GLU A 197 -12.06 12.62 -9.25
C GLU A 197 -13.14 11.57 -8.98
N LEU A 198 -13.29 11.12 -7.73
CA LEU A 198 -14.37 10.20 -7.34
C LEU A 198 -15.76 10.81 -7.56
N THR A 199 -15.91 12.12 -7.35
CA THR A 199 -17.16 12.82 -7.64
C THR A 199 -17.47 12.80 -9.14
N ARG A 200 -16.45 12.94 -10.01
CA ARG A 200 -16.62 12.92 -11.47
C ARG A 200 -17.07 11.56 -12.00
N VAL A 201 -16.52 10.47 -11.44
CA VAL A 201 -16.80 9.10 -11.91
C VAL A 201 -17.97 8.42 -11.19
N SER A 202 -18.43 8.96 -10.05
CA SER A 202 -19.54 8.39 -9.28
C SER A 202 -20.89 8.97 -9.70
N GLU A 203 -22.00 8.34 -9.29
CA GLU A 203 -23.36 8.81 -9.52
C GLU A 203 -24.18 8.81 -8.21
N GLY A 204 -25.30 9.54 -8.19
CA GLY A 204 -26.27 9.52 -7.09
C GLY A 204 -25.71 9.93 -5.73
N GLU A 205 -25.99 9.12 -4.70
CA GLU A 205 -25.59 9.38 -3.31
C GLU A 205 -24.06 9.33 -3.10
N ASP A 206 -23.36 8.42 -3.79
CA ASP A 206 -21.90 8.32 -3.75
C ASP A 206 -21.26 9.62 -4.26
N ARG A 207 -21.78 10.18 -5.38
CA ARG A 207 -21.32 11.46 -5.91
C ARG A 207 -21.49 12.58 -4.88
N HIS A 208 -22.64 12.68 -4.23
CA HIS A 208 -22.87 13.69 -3.21
C HIS A 208 -21.92 13.54 -2.01
N ARG A 209 -21.70 12.29 -1.55
CA ARG A 209 -20.75 11.99 -0.48
C ARG A 209 -19.33 12.44 -0.82
N PHE A 210 -18.86 12.15 -2.04
CA PHE A 210 -17.52 12.54 -2.48
C PHE A 210 -17.40 14.04 -2.71
N PHE A 211 -18.46 14.70 -3.17
CA PHE A 211 -18.50 16.16 -3.31
C PHE A 211 -18.33 16.84 -1.95
N GLU A 212 -19.06 16.39 -0.93
CA GLU A 212 -18.92 16.91 0.44
C GLU A 212 -17.53 16.63 1.01
N ALA A 213 -16.94 15.46 0.74
CA ALA A 213 -15.57 15.17 1.14
C ALA A 213 -14.56 16.11 0.46
N ALA A 214 -14.72 16.39 -0.84
CA ALA A 214 -13.90 17.34 -1.59
C ALA A 214 -14.05 18.76 -1.03
N ARG A 215 -15.28 19.22 -0.82
CA ARG A 215 -15.57 20.54 -0.23
C ARG A 215 -14.90 20.71 1.13
N ASN A 216 -15.06 19.74 2.04
CA ASN A 216 -14.44 19.78 3.37
C ASN A 216 -12.89 19.81 3.27
N ALA A 217 -12.30 19.04 2.36
CA ALA A 217 -10.85 19.04 2.17
C ALA A 217 -10.33 20.38 1.61
N TYR A 218 -11.09 21.00 0.68
CA TYR A 218 -10.80 22.32 0.13
C TYR A 218 -10.89 23.44 1.19
N GLU A 219 -11.96 23.45 1.99
CA GLU A 219 -12.16 24.43 3.07
C GLU A 219 -11.03 24.34 4.11
N ARG A 220 -10.62 23.12 4.47
CA ARG A 220 -9.46 22.91 5.37
C ARG A 220 -8.16 23.41 4.73
N LEU A 221 -7.91 23.09 3.47
CA LEU A 221 -6.70 23.52 2.77
C LEU A 221 -6.57 25.05 2.75
N THR A 222 -7.68 25.74 2.45
CA THR A 222 -7.72 27.20 2.31
C THR A 222 -7.73 27.94 3.65
N THR A 223 -8.32 27.36 4.69
CA THR A 223 -8.40 27.97 6.03
C THR A 223 -7.14 27.72 6.85
N ASP A 224 -6.66 26.47 6.88
CA ASP A 224 -5.55 26.07 7.76
C ASP A 224 -4.19 26.42 7.15
N TRP A 225 -4.07 26.44 5.81
CA TRP A 225 -2.79 26.67 5.11
C TRP A 225 -2.88 27.66 3.92
N PRO A 226 -3.34 28.90 4.14
CA PRO A 226 -3.48 29.89 3.07
C PRO A 226 -2.14 30.27 2.40
N GLY A 227 -1.01 30.06 3.08
CA GLY A 227 0.33 30.33 2.55
C GLY A 227 0.84 29.32 1.50
N SER A 228 0.15 28.18 1.32
CA SER A 228 0.52 27.15 0.34
C SER A 228 0.00 27.50 -1.05
N SER A 229 0.48 28.64 -1.59
CA SER A 229 -0.14 29.33 -2.72
C SER A 229 -0.36 28.46 -3.95
N SER A 230 0.59 27.61 -4.33
CA SER A 230 0.45 26.75 -5.52
C SER A 230 -0.63 25.66 -5.36
N LEU A 231 -0.71 25.03 -4.19
CA LEU A 231 -1.71 24.01 -3.89
C LEU A 231 -3.11 24.62 -3.75
N VAL A 232 -3.21 25.78 -3.09
CA VAL A 232 -4.46 26.53 -2.94
C VAL A 232 -4.98 26.97 -4.31
N ILE A 233 -4.15 27.58 -5.16
CA ILE A 233 -4.55 28.00 -6.52
C ILE A 233 -5.06 26.81 -7.32
N SER A 234 -4.31 25.70 -7.33
CA SER A 234 -4.70 24.48 -8.04
C SER A 234 -6.03 23.92 -7.52
N ALA A 235 -6.23 23.93 -6.21
CA ALA A 235 -7.46 23.47 -5.58
C ALA A 235 -8.65 24.37 -5.90
N THR A 236 -8.47 25.70 -5.91
CA THR A 236 -9.52 26.66 -6.27
C THR A 236 -9.99 26.45 -7.70
N THR A 237 -9.08 26.33 -8.67
CA THR A 237 -9.43 26.07 -10.07
C THR A 237 -10.20 24.75 -10.23
N LEU A 238 -9.75 23.69 -9.58
CA LEU A 238 -10.43 22.39 -9.62
C LEU A 238 -11.81 22.43 -8.94
N PHE A 239 -11.96 23.18 -7.85
CA PHE A 239 -13.22 23.28 -7.12
C PHE A 239 -14.26 24.06 -7.92
N GLU A 240 -13.86 25.11 -8.64
CA GLU A 240 -14.73 25.82 -9.58
C GLU A 240 -15.24 24.89 -10.70
N GLN A 241 -14.36 24.08 -11.28
CA GLN A 241 -14.74 23.06 -12.27
C GLN A 241 -15.70 22.02 -11.68
N LEU A 242 -15.44 21.55 -10.45
CA LEU A 242 -16.30 20.59 -9.77
C LEU A 242 -17.70 21.16 -9.52
N GLN A 243 -17.80 22.42 -9.08
CA GLN A 243 -19.08 23.09 -8.90
C GLN A 243 -19.86 23.20 -10.22
N GLN A 244 -19.18 23.42 -11.33
CA GLN A 244 -19.82 23.46 -12.64
C GLN A 244 -20.40 22.08 -13.02
N ILE A 245 -19.63 21.00 -12.86
CA ILE A 245 -20.06 19.63 -13.15
C ILE A 245 -21.31 19.25 -12.33
N VAL A 246 -21.30 19.56 -11.03
CA VAL A 246 -22.44 19.25 -10.15
C VAL A 246 -23.69 20.03 -10.52
N ARG A 247 -23.55 21.30 -10.98
CA ARG A 247 -24.68 22.12 -11.45
C ARG A 247 -25.25 21.63 -12.78
N GLU A 248 -24.40 21.12 -13.67
CA GLU A 248 -24.81 20.65 -15.00
C GLU A 248 -25.52 19.29 -14.93
N ASP A 249 -25.03 18.38 -14.08
CA ASP A 249 -25.62 17.03 -13.93
C ASP A 249 -26.80 16.98 -12.96
N GLY A 250 -26.91 17.96 -12.07
CA GLY A 250 -27.95 18.00 -11.05
C GLY A 250 -28.59 19.37 -11.01
N GLY A 251 -29.87 19.43 -11.37
CA GLY A 251 -30.80 20.44 -10.86
C GLY A 251 -30.98 20.37 -9.32
N MET A 252 -29.93 20.07 -8.58
CA MET A 252 -29.81 20.25 -7.14
C MET A 252 -29.57 21.73 -6.89
N THR A 253 -30.65 22.42 -6.56
CA THR A 253 -30.60 23.72 -5.89
C THR A 253 -29.80 23.56 -4.60
N LEU A 254 -28.67 24.29 -4.53
CA LEU A 254 -27.91 24.55 -3.29
C LEU A 254 -28.81 25.20 -2.23
#